data_AF-A0A1W7AER4-F1
#
_entry.id   AF-A0A1W7AER4-F1
#
_cell.length_a   1.000
_cell.length_b   1.000
_cell.length_c   1.000
_cell.angle_alpha   90.00
_cell.angle_beta   90.00
_cell.angle_gamma   90.00
#
_symmetry.space_group_name_H-M   'P 1'
#
loop_
_entity.id
_entity.type
_entity.pdbx_description
1 polymer ?
#
loop_
_entity_poly.entity_id
_entity_poly.type
_entity_poly.pdbx_seq_one_letter_code
_entity_poly.pdbx_strand_id
1 'polypeptide(L)'
;MNELYDFNSKKDVFQFYNSANSSQKDKYEKSVLQCILVQNVDELHIIGLMLLWSDYIKTGVKKYSLITEVVYSIDSKKIDEEIYNNNLDKFGEVCTRFQLLDAEGKDKYLKGLYNHIQLAKQQKIYIDQNIKNLTSEISDAEKKLNEIKEIKGKIYTEFIAILGIFTSIIFAVLGGFNELKTLGASISTTYLPKLLIFMSLLMLGVNFLVFLSFNAISKLTGISIKSCKCGAGEDSNRNCECNIRDKHPTMYFSTLLFLAIMFLGFGLGALYDKTPNIELGFNQKVLTAYSVSLIPFTIFIVIICTVYMGVYKQSRILEYFKSKKKR
;
A
#
# COMPACT_ATOMS: atom_id res chain seq x y z
N MET A 1 38.72 -18.64 12.55
CA MET A 1 39.61 -19.70 12.00
C MET A 1 39.87 -20.66 13.14
N ASN A 2 39.73 -21.96 12.91
CA ASN A 2 40.16 -22.93 13.92
C ASN A 2 41.69 -22.90 14.00
N GLU A 3 42.23 -22.87 15.21
CA GLU A 3 43.68 -23.04 15.42
C GLU A 3 44.09 -24.42 14.91
N LEU A 4 45.10 -24.45 14.04
CA LEU A 4 45.74 -25.69 13.62
C LEU A 4 46.56 -26.24 14.78
N TYR A 5 46.68 -27.56 14.85
CA TYR A 5 47.64 -28.19 15.74
C TYR A 5 49.05 -27.76 15.34
N ASP A 6 49.87 -27.38 16.33
CA ASP A 6 51.25 -27.00 16.10
C ASP A 6 52.12 -28.26 16.01
N PHE A 7 52.65 -28.52 14.82
CA PHE A 7 53.56 -29.64 14.57
C PHE A 7 54.96 -29.11 14.37
N ASN A 8 55.88 -29.51 15.25
CA ASN A 8 57.29 -29.13 15.15
C ASN A 8 58.13 -30.17 14.38
N SER A 9 57.62 -31.39 14.25
CA SER A 9 58.29 -32.49 13.56
C SER A 9 57.31 -33.50 12.96
N LYS A 10 57.80 -34.31 12.01
CA LYS A 10 57.04 -35.46 11.47
C LYS A 10 56.64 -36.46 12.55
N LYS A 11 57.45 -36.59 13.62
CA LYS A 11 57.17 -37.50 14.74
C LYS A 11 55.90 -37.09 15.48
N ASP A 12 55.67 -35.78 15.61
CA ASP A 12 54.48 -35.22 16.27
C ASP A 12 53.20 -35.52 15.47
N VAL A 13 53.29 -35.45 14.14
CA VAL A 13 52.19 -35.82 13.23
C VAL A 13 51.81 -37.29 13.39
N PHE A 14 52.78 -38.20 13.42
CA PHE A 14 52.53 -39.63 13.64
C PHE A 14 51.98 -39.92 15.04
N GLN A 15 52.47 -39.23 16.07
CA GLN A 15 51.96 -39.36 17.43
C GLN A 15 50.50 -38.91 17.52
N PHE A 16 50.15 -37.79 16.89
CA PHE A 16 48.75 -37.34 16.79
C PHE A 16 47.88 -38.39 16.07
N TYR A 17 48.33 -38.88 14.91
CA TYR A 17 47.57 -39.89 14.16
C TYR A 17 47.25 -41.15 14.97
N ASN A 18 48.21 -41.64 15.77
CA ASN A 18 48.04 -42.85 16.57
C ASN A 18 47.22 -42.62 17.86
N SER A 19 47.30 -41.43 18.46
CA SER A 19 46.66 -41.14 19.76
C SER A 19 45.29 -40.48 19.66
N ALA A 20 44.99 -39.80 18.54
CA ALA A 20 43.76 -39.04 18.38
C ALA A 20 42.54 -39.95 18.17
N ASN A 21 41.45 -39.61 18.84
CA ASN A 21 40.16 -40.26 18.65
C ASN A 21 39.46 -39.79 17.35
N SER A 22 38.36 -40.44 16.97
CA SER A 22 37.63 -40.15 15.72
C SER A 22 37.17 -38.69 15.61
N SER A 23 36.67 -38.10 16.70
CA SER A 23 36.19 -36.71 16.72
C SER A 23 37.32 -35.70 16.55
N GLN A 24 38.47 -35.95 17.19
CA GLN A 24 39.66 -35.11 17.05
C GLN A 24 40.21 -35.15 15.62
N LYS A 25 40.20 -36.33 14.99
CA LYS A 25 40.60 -36.51 13.59
C LYS A 25 39.66 -35.77 12.64
N ASP A 26 38.34 -35.88 12.79
CA ASP A 26 37.37 -35.16 11.96
C ASP A 26 37.54 -33.63 12.07
N LYS A 27 37.68 -33.11 13.30
CA LYS A 27 37.91 -31.67 13.52
C LYS A 27 39.22 -31.19 12.89
N TYR A 28 40.27 -32.00 12.97
CA TYR A 28 41.55 -31.72 12.34
C TYR A 28 41.45 -31.70 10.81
N GLU A 29 40.82 -32.72 10.20
CA GLU A 29 40.62 -32.78 8.75
C GLU A 29 39.89 -31.53 8.23
N LYS A 30 38.79 -31.14 8.90
CA LYS A 30 38.03 -29.92 8.55
C LYS A 30 38.89 -28.66 8.63
N SER A 31 39.71 -28.53 9.68
CA SER A 31 40.53 -27.35 9.92
C SER A 31 41.68 -27.24 8.92
N VAL A 32 42.33 -28.35 8.58
CA VAL A 32 43.38 -28.38 7.55
C VAL A 32 42.80 -28.12 6.17
N LEU A 33 41.69 -28.75 5.80
CA LEU A 33 41.01 -28.48 4.53
C LEU A 33 40.59 -27.01 4.41
N GLN A 34 40.08 -26.42 5.50
CA GLN A 34 39.75 -25.01 5.52
C GLN A 34 40.99 -24.14 5.27
N CYS A 35 42.13 -24.48 5.86
CA CYS A 35 43.38 -23.76 5.62
C CYS A 35 43.85 -23.95 4.18
N ILE A 36 43.80 -25.18 3.63
CA ILE A 36 44.18 -25.48 2.24
C ILE A 36 43.44 -24.56 1.26
N LEU A 37 42.17 -24.27 1.53
CA LEU A 37 41.32 -23.45 0.65
C LEU A 37 41.52 -21.94 0.80
N VAL A 38 42.12 -21.45 1.89
CA VAL A 38 42.12 -20.02 2.26
C VAL A 38 43.53 -19.43 2.39
N GLN A 39 44.52 -20.24 2.77
CA GLN A 39 45.88 -19.77 3.02
C GLN A 39 46.92 -20.86 2.69
N ASN A 40 48.19 -20.48 2.55
CA ASN A 40 49.25 -21.46 2.36
C ASN A 40 49.37 -22.36 3.60
N VAL A 41 49.46 -23.66 3.36
CA VAL A 41 49.58 -24.67 4.42
C VAL A 41 51.00 -25.23 4.43
N ASP A 42 51.49 -25.50 5.64
CA ASP A 42 52.77 -26.16 5.84
C ASP A 42 52.70 -27.64 5.44
N GLU A 43 53.83 -28.17 5.01
CA GLU A 43 53.95 -29.54 4.54
C GLU A 43 53.59 -30.57 5.63
N LEU A 44 53.84 -30.27 6.92
CA LEU A 44 53.50 -31.17 8.03
C LEU A 44 51.98 -31.41 8.14
N HIS A 45 51.17 -30.37 7.94
CA HIS A 45 49.71 -30.51 7.97
C HIS A 45 49.18 -31.29 6.77
N ILE A 46 49.81 -31.12 5.60
CA ILE A 46 49.52 -31.90 4.39
C ILE A 46 49.83 -33.39 4.61
N ILE A 47 50.97 -33.70 5.23
CA ILE A 47 51.34 -35.07 5.63
C ILE A 47 50.30 -35.64 6.62
N GLY A 48 49.89 -34.85 7.61
CA GLY A 48 48.87 -35.26 8.58
C GLY A 48 47.52 -35.58 7.93
N LEU A 49 47.07 -34.74 6.99
CA LEU A 49 45.85 -34.98 6.21
C LEU A 49 45.99 -36.24 5.34
N MET A 50 47.13 -36.43 4.70
CA MET A 50 47.41 -37.59 3.87
C MET A 50 47.39 -38.90 4.67
N LEU A 51 47.93 -38.93 5.90
CA LEU A 51 47.86 -40.11 6.77
C LEU A 51 46.41 -40.50 7.10
N LEU A 52 45.55 -39.50 7.32
CA LEU A 52 44.12 -39.74 7.56
C LEU A 52 43.37 -40.19 6.30
N TRP A 53 43.88 -39.81 5.13
CA TRP A 53 43.25 -40.09 3.84
C TRP A 53 43.89 -41.26 3.09
N SER A 54 44.93 -41.92 3.64
CA SER A 54 45.74 -42.90 2.92
C SER A 54 44.93 -43.99 2.25
N ASP A 55 43.94 -44.54 2.96
CA ASP A 55 43.11 -45.64 2.46
C ASP A 55 42.15 -45.18 1.36
N TYR A 56 41.64 -43.95 1.50
CA TYR A 56 40.79 -43.31 0.49
C TYR A 56 41.59 -42.97 -0.78
N ILE A 57 42.81 -42.46 -0.62
CA ILE A 57 43.71 -42.13 -1.72
C ILE A 57 44.06 -43.38 -2.53
N LYS A 58 44.49 -44.46 -1.85
CA LYS A 58 44.84 -45.74 -2.48
C LYS A 58 43.68 -46.39 -3.23
N THR A 59 42.46 -46.22 -2.71
CA THR A 59 41.23 -46.74 -3.35
C THR A 59 40.64 -45.78 -4.40
N GLY A 60 41.23 -44.58 -4.57
CA GLY A 60 40.74 -43.53 -5.47
C GLY A 60 39.46 -42.82 -4.99
N VAL A 61 38.96 -43.18 -3.79
CA VAL A 61 37.77 -42.60 -3.16
C VAL A 61 38.10 -41.22 -2.62
N LYS A 62 37.16 -40.28 -2.79
CA LYS A 62 37.30 -38.89 -2.34
C LYS A 62 36.24 -38.59 -1.31
N LYS A 63 36.62 -37.89 -0.24
CA LYS A 63 35.70 -37.45 0.83
C LYS A 63 34.90 -36.23 0.38
N TYR A 64 34.11 -36.37 -0.68
CA TYR A 64 33.34 -35.28 -1.28
C TYR A 64 32.40 -34.58 -0.29
N SER A 65 31.74 -35.33 0.59
CA SER A 65 30.87 -34.76 1.64
C SER A 65 31.62 -33.78 2.53
N LEU A 66 32.82 -34.15 2.97
CA LEU A 66 33.66 -33.33 3.84
C LEU A 66 34.15 -32.07 3.12
N ILE A 67 34.58 -32.23 1.86
CA ILE A 67 35.02 -31.10 1.02
C ILE A 67 33.87 -30.11 0.84
N THR A 68 32.67 -30.59 0.48
CA THR A 68 31.48 -29.75 0.32
C THR A 68 31.12 -29.04 1.63
N GLU A 69 31.12 -29.73 2.76
CA GLU A 69 30.87 -29.14 4.09
C GLU A 69 31.85 -27.98 4.37
N VAL A 70 33.14 -28.20 4.15
CA VAL A 70 34.17 -27.18 4.38
C VAL A 70 34.01 -26.00 3.43
N VAL A 71 33.80 -26.23 2.13
CA VAL A 71 33.55 -25.15 1.15
C VAL A 71 32.31 -24.32 1.55
N TYR A 72 31.27 -24.98 2.05
CA TYR A 72 30.04 -24.31 2.47
C TYR A 72 30.23 -23.50 3.76
N SER A 73 31.17 -23.87 4.61
CA SER A 73 31.52 -23.11 5.83
C SER A 73 32.35 -21.84 5.59
N ILE A 74 33.01 -21.71 4.44
CA ILE A 74 33.94 -20.61 4.13
C ILE A 74 33.26 -19.59 3.23
N ASP A 75 33.36 -18.28 3.53
CA ASP A 75 32.92 -17.24 2.59
C ASP A 75 33.58 -17.45 1.21
N SER A 76 32.76 -17.56 0.14
CA SER A 76 33.22 -17.90 -1.21
C SER A 76 34.27 -16.92 -1.74
N LYS A 77 34.29 -15.67 -1.25
CA LYS A 77 35.30 -14.65 -1.58
C LYS A 77 36.69 -14.92 -0.97
N LYS A 78 36.76 -15.74 0.08
CA LYS A 78 38.02 -16.10 0.76
C LYS A 78 38.69 -17.33 0.16
N ILE A 79 38.01 -18.03 -0.75
CA ILE A 79 38.57 -19.19 -1.45
C ILE A 79 39.38 -18.69 -2.64
N ASP A 80 40.68 -18.58 -2.43
CA ASP A 80 41.64 -18.13 -3.43
C ASP A 80 42.16 -19.31 -4.25
N GLU A 81 41.96 -19.23 -5.57
CA GLU A 81 42.34 -20.28 -6.51
C GLU A 81 43.84 -20.51 -6.61
N GLU A 82 44.64 -19.44 -6.54
CA GLU A 82 46.08 -19.55 -6.62
C GLU A 82 46.64 -20.28 -5.38
N ILE A 83 46.12 -19.90 -4.20
CA ILE A 83 46.55 -20.47 -2.93
C ILE A 83 46.22 -21.96 -2.83
N TYR A 84 44.97 -22.35 -3.10
CA TYR A 84 44.62 -23.75 -2.94
C TYR A 84 45.23 -24.63 -4.03
N ASN A 85 45.47 -24.10 -5.25
CA ASN A 85 46.20 -24.83 -6.29
C ASN A 85 47.63 -25.13 -5.83
N ASN A 86 48.34 -24.14 -5.27
CA ASN A 86 49.67 -24.36 -4.70
C ASN A 86 49.67 -25.41 -3.58
N ASN A 87 48.65 -25.41 -2.73
CA ASN A 87 48.50 -26.42 -1.69
C ASN A 87 48.16 -27.82 -2.25
N LEU A 88 47.40 -27.91 -3.34
CA LEU A 88 47.12 -29.17 -4.05
C LEU A 88 48.38 -29.72 -4.73
N ASP A 89 49.24 -28.86 -5.26
CA ASP A 89 50.52 -29.28 -5.86
C ASP A 89 51.43 -29.89 -4.78
N LYS A 90 51.59 -29.22 -3.63
CA LYS A 90 52.28 -29.76 -2.45
C LYS A 90 51.68 -31.11 -2.00
N PHE A 91 50.35 -31.22 -1.99
CA PHE A 91 49.67 -32.48 -1.69
C PHE A 91 50.04 -33.60 -2.67
N GLY A 92 50.13 -33.26 -3.96
CA GLY A 92 50.60 -34.15 -5.01
C GLY A 92 52.02 -34.64 -4.81
N GLU A 93 52.95 -33.72 -4.53
CA GLU A 93 54.36 -34.02 -4.26
C GLU A 93 54.51 -34.97 -3.07
N VAL A 94 53.75 -34.73 -2.00
CA VAL A 94 53.72 -35.59 -0.83
C VAL A 94 53.20 -36.98 -1.21
N CYS A 95 52.11 -37.10 -1.99
CA CYS A 95 51.59 -38.39 -2.44
C CYS A 95 52.62 -39.20 -3.25
N THR A 96 53.38 -38.56 -4.14
CA THR A 96 54.45 -39.21 -4.92
C THR A 96 55.59 -39.68 -4.01
N ARG A 97 56.04 -38.83 -3.09
CA ARG A 97 57.13 -39.16 -2.17
C ARG A 97 56.82 -40.34 -1.25
N PHE A 98 55.55 -40.49 -0.83
CA PHE A 98 55.10 -41.62 -0.03
C PHE A 98 54.58 -42.81 -0.86
N GLN A 99 54.76 -42.78 -2.19
CA GLN A 99 54.38 -43.86 -3.12
C GLN A 99 52.91 -44.30 -2.96
N LEU A 100 52.02 -43.36 -2.63
CA LEU A 100 50.58 -43.64 -2.50
C LEU A 100 49.86 -43.73 -3.84
N LEU A 101 50.39 -43.04 -4.84
CA LEU A 101 49.88 -42.96 -6.20
C LEU A 101 51.06 -42.99 -7.18
N ASP A 102 50.85 -43.59 -8.35
CA ASP A 102 51.71 -43.41 -9.52
C ASP A 102 51.49 -42.04 -10.16
N ALA A 103 52.28 -41.70 -11.18
CA ALA A 103 52.20 -40.38 -11.82
C ALA A 103 50.80 -40.10 -12.41
N GLU A 104 50.20 -41.10 -13.07
CA GLU A 104 48.87 -41.00 -13.65
C GLU A 104 47.76 -40.93 -12.59
N GLY A 105 47.86 -41.74 -11.53
CA GLY A 105 46.94 -41.74 -10.40
C GLY A 105 46.96 -40.43 -9.63
N LYS A 106 48.15 -39.82 -9.45
CA LYS A 106 48.32 -38.50 -8.83
C LYS A 106 47.52 -37.44 -9.61
N ASP A 107 47.76 -37.31 -10.90
CA ASP A 107 47.10 -36.30 -11.74
C ASP A 107 45.57 -36.51 -11.76
N LYS A 108 45.11 -37.77 -11.85
CA LYS A 108 43.68 -38.11 -11.81
C LYS A 108 43.04 -37.77 -10.46
N TYR A 109 43.74 -38.02 -9.36
CA TYR A 109 43.23 -37.75 -8.02
C TYR A 109 43.12 -36.25 -7.75
N LEU A 110 44.20 -35.50 -8.02
CA LEU A 110 44.26 -34.04 -7.86
C LEU A 110 43.23 -33.33 -8.73
N LYS A 111 43.12 -33.71 -10.02
CA LYS A 111 42.11 -33.16 -10.92
C LYS A 111 40.69 -33.40 -10.40
N GLY A 112 40.43 -34.58 -9.82
CA GLY A 112 39.13 -34.87 -9.22
C GLY A 112 38.84 -34.05 -7.95
N LEU A 113 39.84 -33.80 -7.11
CA LEU A 113 39.70 -32.90 -5.96
C LEU A 113 39.44 -31.46 -6.40
N TYR A 114 40.25 -30.96 -7.33
CA TYR A 114 40.09 -29.63 -7.92
C TYR A 114 38.68 -29.43 -8.47
N ASN A 115 38.21 -30.36 -9.32
CA ASN A 115 36.89 -30.27 -9.93
C ASN A 115 35.77 -30.26 -8.87
N HIS A 116 35.91 -31.04 -7.80
CA HIS A 116 34.90 -31.09 -6.74
C HIS A 116 34.87 -29.81 -5.89
N ILE A 117 36.05 -29.26 -5.55
CA ILE A 117 36.17 -27.97 -4.85
C ILE A 117 35.54 -26.86 -5.69
N GLN A 118 35.87 -26.80 -6.99
CA GLN A 118 35.33 -25.82 -7.91
C GLN A 118 33.81 -25.94 -8.08
N LEU A 119 33.31 -27.18 -8.26
CA LEU A 119 31.88 -27.41 -8.35
C LEU A 119 31.15 -26.96 -7.08
N ALA A 120 31.66 -27.31 -5.89
CA ALA A 120 31.08 -26.90 -4.62
C ALA A 120 31.11 -25.37 -4.43
N LYS A 121 32.20 -24.70 -4.85
CA LYS A 121 32.31 -23.23 -4.83
C LYS A 121 31.25 -22.58 -5.72
N GLN A 122 31.08 -23.05 -6.95
CA GLN A 122 30.07 -22.52 -7.88
C GLN A 122 28.65 -22.76 -7.39
N GLN A 123 28.35 -23.97 -6.88
CA GLN A 123 27.06 -24.28 -6.27
C GLN A 123 26.74 -23.35 -5.10
N LYS A 124 27.71 -23.10 -4.22
CA LYS A 124 27.55 -22.15 -3.12
C LYS A 124 27.24 -20.73 -3.63
N ILE A 125 28.02 -20.22 -4.58
CA ILE A 125 27.82 -18.87 -5.13
C ILE A 125 26.39 -18.72 -5.67
N TYR A 126 25.91 -19.71 -6.41
CA TYR A 126 24.55 -19.73 -6.95
C TYR A 126 23.49 -19.74 -5.83
N ILE A 127 23.67 -20.58 -4.79
CA ILE A 127 22.77 -20.63 -3.63
C ILE A 127 22.75 -19.28 -2.89
N ASP A 128 23.92 -18.68 -2.62
CA ASP A 128 24.04 -17.40 -1.92
C ASP A 128 23.36 -16.26 -2.69
N GLN A 129 23.46 -16.26 -4.03
CA GLN A 129 22.77 -15.29 -4.89
C GLN A 129 21.25 -15.47 -4.84
N ASN A 130 20.77 -16.71 -4.95
CA ASN A 130 19.34 -17.00 -4.87
C ASN A 130 18.75 -16.63 -3.51
N ILE A 131 19.46 -16.91 -2.41
CA ILE A 131 19.03 -16.52 -1.05
C ILE A 131 18.92 -15.00 -0.94
N LYS A 132 19.88 -14.24 -1.48
CA LYS A 132 19.83 -12.77 -1.48
C LYS A 132 18.62 -12.24 -2.25
N ASN A 133 18.36 -12.78 -3.44
CA ASN A 133 17.22 -12.39 -4.26
C ASN A 133 15.90 -12.70 -3.54
N LEU A 134 15.75 -13.91 -3.00
CA LEU A 134 14.57 -14.32 -2.23
C LEU A 134 14.35 -13.44 -0.99
N THR A 135 15.42 -13.07 -0.28
CA THR A 135 15.32 -12.19 0.89
C THR A 135 14.82 -10.80 0.50
N SER A 136 15.27 -10.27 -0.65
CA SER A 136 14.78 -9.00 -1.18
C SER A 136 13.31 -9.08 -1.59
N GLU A 137 12.92 -10.14 -2.30
CA GLU A 137 11.54 -10.36 -2.73
C GLU A 137 10.58 -10.51 -1.54
N ILE A 138 11.00 -11.22 -0.48
CA ILE A 138 10.23 -11.35 0.77
C ILE A 138 10.08 -9.99 1.44
N SER A 139 11.15 -9.20 1.55
CA SER A 139 11.08 -7.87 2.17
C SER A 139 10.12 -6.94 1.41
N ASP A 140 10.13 -6.97 0.08
CA ASP A 140 9.21 -6.16 -0.73
C ASP A 140 7.77 -6.68 -0.66
N ALA A 141 7.57 -7.99 -0.56
CA ALA A 141 6.25 -8.58 -0.32
C ALA A 141 5.69 -8.17 1.06
N GLU A 142 6.50 -8.18 2.11
CA GLU A 142 6.12 -7.73 3.45
C GLU A 142 5.71 -6.25 3.48
N LYS A 143 6.47 -5.38 2.80
CA LYS A 143 6.11 -3.96 2.66
C LYS A 143 4.74 -3.79 2.00
N LYS A 144 4.52 -4.44 0.85
CA LYS A 144 3.22 -4.40 0.14
C LYS A 144 2.08 -4.93 1.00
N LEU A 145 2.33 -5.99 1.78
CA LEU A 145 1.32 -6.57 2.68
C LEU A 145 0.96 -5.58 3.80
N ASN A 146 1.94 -4.89 4.36
CA ASN A 146 1.70 -3.86 5.37
C ASN A 146 0.93 -2.67 4.81
N GLU A 147 1.27 -2.19 3.60
CA GLU A 147 0.50 -1.16 2.90
C GLU A 147 -0.97 -1.59 2.67
N ILE A 148 -1.19 -2.84 2.24
CA ILE A 148 -2.54 -3.40 2.06
C ILE A 148 -3.30 -3.46 3.40
N LYS A 149 -2.65 -3.84 4.50
CA LYS A 149 -3.27 -3.87 5.84
C LYS A 149 -3.72 -2.48 6.28
N GLU A 150 -2.88 -1.47 6.08
CA GLU A 150 -3.21 -0.08 6.40
C GLU A 150 -4.38 0.44 5.55
N ILE A 151 -4.31 0.21 4.23
CA ILE A 151 -5.40 0.57 3.31
C ILE A 151 -6.69 -0.13 3.71
N LYS A 152 -6.64 -1.43 4.03
CA LYS A 152 -7.79 -2.22 4.49
C LYS A 152 -8.41 -1.58 5.74
N GLY A 153 -7.61 -1.30 6.76
CA GLY A 153 -8.10 -0.68 8.01
C GLY A 153 -8.77 0.67 7.78
N LYS A 154 -8.18 1.50 6.91
CA LYS A 154 -8.76 2.78 6.49
C LYS A 154 -10.09 2.60 5.77
N ILE A 155 -10.17 1.69 4.79
CA ILE A 155 -11.41 1.41 4.03
C ILE A 155 -12.54 0.94 4.95
N TYR A 156 -12.27 0.05 5.91
CA TYR A 156 -13.32 -0.39 6.84
C TYR A 156 -13.86 0.75 7.69
N THR A 157 -12.98 1.62 8.19
CA THR A 157 -13.38 2.78 8.98
C THR A 157 -14.21 3.76 8.15
N GLU A 158 -13.79 4.03 6.91
CA GLU A 158 -14.54 4.86 5.96
C GLU A 158 -15.91 4.23 5.61
N PHE A 159 -15.96 2.91 5.44
CA PHE A 159 -17.21 2.20 5.14
C PHE A 159 -18.20 2.26 6.32
N ILE A 160 -17.74 2.03 7.55
CA ILE A 160 -18.57 2.14 8.77
C ILE A 160 -19.10 3.58 8.91
N ALA A 161 -18.25 4.57 8.68
CA ALA A 161 -18.65 5.97 8.68
C ALA A 161 -19.74 6.28 7.64
N ILE A 162 -19.54 5.83 6.40
CA ILE A 162 -20.51 5.98 5.31
C ILE A 162 -21.83 5.29 5.66
N LEU A 163 -21.79 4.07 6.19
CA LEU A 163 -22.97 3.32 6.59
C LEU A 163 -23.76 4.07 7.68
N GLY A 164 -23.09 4.56 8.72
CA GLY A 164 -23.75 5.32 9.79
C GLY A 164 -24.44 6.60 9.29
N ILE A 165 -23.83 7.27 8.29
CA ILE A 165 -24.41 8.45 7.66
C ILE A 165 -25.63 8.08 6.81
N PHE A 166 -25.54 7.04 5.97
CA PHE A 166 -26.68 6.57 5.20
C PHE A 166 -27.85 6.13 6.08
N THR A 167 -27.57 5.39 7.15
CA THR A 167 -28.59 4.97 8.12
C THR A 167 -29.28 6.17 8.77
N SER A 168 -28.51 7.20 9.16
CA SER A 168 -29.06 8.43 9.74
C SER A 168 -29.97 9.19 8.75
N ILE A 169 -29.57 9.29 7.48
CA ILE A 169 -30.39 9.90 6.42
C ILE A 169 -31.67 9.10 6.21
N ILE A 170 -31.59 7.78 6.10
CA ILE A 170 -32.76 6.91 5.89
C ILE A 170 -33.75 7.08 7.05
N PHE A 171 -33.29 7.08 8.30
CA PHE A 171 -34.16 7.29 9.45
C PHE A 171 -34.81 8.68 9.45
N ALA A 172 -34.07 9.74 9.09
CA ALA A 172 -34.63 11.07 9.02
C ALA A 172 -35.65 11.22 7.87
N VAL A 173 -35.40 10.60 6.71
CA VAL A 173 -36.31 10.60 5.56
C VAL A 173 -37.56 9.76 5.85
N LEU A 174 -37.40 8.58 6.44
CA LEU A 174 -38.55 7.75 6.86
C LEU A 174 -39.38 8.43 7.94
N GLY A 175 -38.75 9.12 8.89
CA GLY A 175 -39.43 9.96 9.88
C GLY A 175 -40.19 11.12 9.24
N GLY A 176 -39.55 11.83 8.31
CA GLY A 176 -40.19 12.91 7.55
C GLY A 176 -41.35 12.42 6.66
N PHE A 177 -41.24 11.23 6.07
CA PHE A 177 -42.33 10.63 5.29
C PHE A 177 -43.55 10.27 6.14
N ASN A 178 -43.36 9.90 7.41
CA ASN A 178 -44.48 9.61 8.29
C ASN A 178 -45.32 10.87 8.56
N GLU A 179 -44.66 12.01 8.80
CA GLU A 179 -45.33 13.30 8.95
C GLU A 179 -46.00 13.76 7.64
N LEU A 180 -45.35 13.54 6.50
CA LEU A 180 -45.94 13.81 5.19
C LEU A 180 -47.21 13.01 4.92
N LYS A 181 -47.27 11.74 5.35
CA LYS A 181 -48.46 10.88 5.20
C LYS A 181 -49.64 11.39 6.02
N THR A 182 -49.40 11.79 7.27
CA THR A 182 -50.44 12.35 8.16
C THR A 182 -51.03 13.64 7.58
N LEU A 183 -50.18 14.49 7.01
CA LEU A 183 -50.64 15.73 6.36
C LEU A 183 -51.33 15.45 5.03
N GLY A 184 -50.83 14.48 4.26
CA GLY A 184 -51.42 14.00 3.01
C GLY A 184 -52.85 13.48 3.18
N ALA A 185 -53.11 12.77 4.28
CA ALA A 185 -54.45 12.31 4.63
C ALA A 185 -55.43 13.45 4.96
N SER A 186 -54.91 14.63 5.32
CA SER A 186 -55.69 15.82 5.71
C SER A 186 -55.82 16.85 4.58
N ILE A 187 -55.38 16.54 3.35
CA ILE A 187 -55.41 17.46 2.20
C ILE A 187 -56.83 17.89 1.83
N SER A 188 -57.83 17.02 2.04
CA SER A 188 -59.24 17.34 1.75
C SER A 188 -59.84 18.42 2.67
N THR A 189 -59.19 18.74 3.79
CA THR A 189 -59.67 19.71 4.79
C THR A 189 -58.69 20.85 5.06
N THR A 190 -57.51 20.86 4.43
CA THR A 190 -56.44 21.82 4.71
C THR A 190 -56.27 22.82 3.57
N TYR A 191 -56.21 24.11 3.90
CA TYR A 191 -55.98 25.17 2.93
C TYR A 191 -54.55 25.15 2.35
N LEU A 192 -54.46 25.37 1.03
CA LEU A 192 -53.23 25.30 0.24
C LEU A 192 -52.03 26.08 0.81
N PRO A 193 -52.19 27.32 1.35
CA PRO A 193 -51.09 28.05 2.01
C PRO A 193 -50.39 27.29 3.16
N LYS A 194 -51.15 26.62 4.04
CA LYS A 194 -50.62 25.87 5.18
C LYS A 194 -49.78 24.68 4.71
N LEU A 195 -50.23 24.01 3.65
CA LEU A 195 -49.53 22.89 3.03
C LEU A 195 -48.20 23.35 2.40
N LEU A 196 -48.20 24.47 1.66
CA LEU A 196 -46.99 25.05 1.07
C LEU A 196 -45.92 25.41 2.11
N ILE A 197 -46.32 26.03 3.23
CA ILE A 197 -45.39 26.39 4.32
C ILE A 197 -44.81 25.12 4.96
N PHE A 198 -45.65 24.13 5.24
CA PHE A 198 -45.19 22.90 5.89
C PHE A 198 -44.26 22.06 4.99
N MET A 199 -44.61 21.89 3.71
CA MET A 199 -43.82 21.10 2.76
C MET A 199 -42.47 21.75 2.46
N SER A 200 -42.42 23.08 2.35
CA SER A 200 -41.16 23.83 2.16
C SER A 200 -40.24 23.74 3.38
N LEU A 201 -40.80 23.79 4.60
CA LEU A 201 -40.04 23.61 5.84
C LEU A 201 -39.45 22.19 5.96
N LEU A 202 -40.26 21.16 5.65
CA LEU A 202 -39.78 19.77 5.64
C LEU A 202 -38.65 19.56 4.63
N MET A 203 -38.80 20.08 3.41
CA MET A 203 -37.79 19.92 2.37
C MET A 203 -36.50 20.68 2.69
N LEU A 204 -36.60 21.85 3.35
CA LEU A 204 -35.45 22.57 3.87
C LEU A 204 -34.71 21.77 4.95
N GLY A 205 -35.45 21.11 5.85
CA GLY A 205 -34.90 20.20 6.85
C GLY A 205 -34.15 19.01 6.23
N VAL A 206 -34.75 18.34 5.24
CA VAL A 206 -34.11 17.23 4.52
C VAL A 206 -32.86 17.70 3.78
N ASN A 207 -32.92 18.85 3.09
CA ASN A 207 -31.77 19.42 2.39
C ASN A 207 -30.60 19.73 3.35
N PHE A 208 -30.90 20.25 4.55
CA PHE A 208 -29.88 20.51 5.56
C PHE A 208 -29.27 19.24 6.14
N LEU A 209 -30.09 18.21 6.39
CA LEU A 209 -29.62 16.90 6.86
C LEU A 209 -28.71 16.20 5.85
N VAL A 210 -29.08 16.23 4.57
CA VAL A 210 -28.24 15.69 3.48
C VAL A 210 -26.94 16.48 3.38
N PHE A 211 -26.98 17.80 3.50
CA PHE A 211 -25.77 18.63 3.49
C PHE A 211 -24.84 18.35 4.69
N LEU A 212 -25.40 18.27 5.90
CA LEU A 212 -24.64 17.91 7.11
C LEU A 212 -23.98 16.53 6.97
N SER A 213 -24.70 15.59 6.38
CA SER A 213 -24.21 14.23 6.10
C SER A 213 -23.05 14.24 5.12
N PHE A 214 -23.17 14.93 3.98
CA PHE A 214 -22.04 15.07 3.04
C PHE A 214 -20.86 15.83 3.65
N ASN A 215 -21.11 16.86 4.45
CA ASN A 215 -20.05 17.58 5.16
C ASN A 215 -19.35 16.70 6.21
N ALA A 216 -20.09 15.82 6.89
CA ALA A 216 -19.52 14.80 7.78
C ALA A 216 -18.66 13.79 6.99
N ILE A 217 -19.14 13.29 5.85
CA ILE A 217 -18.35 12.44 4.94
C ILE A 217 -17.07 13.18 4.53
N SER A 218 -17.16 14.45 4.13
CA SER A 218 -16.01 15.27 3.73
C SER A 218 -14.94 15.34 4.81
N LYS A 219 -15.36 15.47 6.07
CA LYS A 219 -14.45 15.51 7.22
C LYS A 219 -13.86 14.14 7.57
N LEU A 220 -14.63 13.07 7.44
CA LEU A 220 -14.18 11.70 7.79
C LEU A 220 -13.28 11.09 6.70
N THR A 221 -13.55 11.40 5.43
CA THR A 221 -12.76 10.92 4.28
C THR A 221 -11.60 11.85 3.92
N GLY A 222 -11.57 13.06 4.48
CA GLY A 222 -10.58 14.10 4.13
C GLY A 222 -10.75 14.69 2.73
N ILE A 223 -11.78 14.28 1.98
CA ILE A 223 -12.05 14.78 0.62
C ILE A 223 -12.78 16.11 0.74
N SER A 224 -12.19 17.21 0.26
CA SER A 224 -12.84 18.53 0.32
C SER A 224 -13.97 18.65 -0.70
N ILE A 225 -15.22 18.79 -0.25
CA ILE A 225 -16.40 19.04 -1.11
C ILE A 225 -16.53 20.54 -1.49
N LYS A 226 -15.44 21.30 -1.39
CA LYS A 226 -15.45 22.73 -1.76
C LYS A 226 -15.35 22.83 -3.29
N SER A 227 -16.30 23.48 -3.94
CA SER A 227 -16.20 23.79 -5.38
C SER A 227 -15.19 24.90 -5.69
N CYS A 228 -14.67 25.56 -4.65
CA CYS A 228 -13.63 26.57 -4.78
C CYS A 228 -12.28 25.97 -5.18
N LYS A 229 -11.68 26.54 -6.24
CA LYS A 229 -10.36 26.16 -6.74
C LYS A 229 -9.26 26.81 -5.92
N CYS A 230 -9.05 26.31 -4.72
CA CYS A 230 -7.84 26.61 -3.96
C CYS A 230 -6.90 25.43 -4.13
N GLY A 231 -5.89 25.59 -5.00
CA GLY A 231 -4.88 24.56 -5.28
C GLY A 231 -4.79 24.05 -6.73
N ALA A 232 -5.16 24.84 -7.75
CA ALA A 232 -4.87 24.51 -9.16
C ALA A 232 -4.00 25.57 -9.85
N GLY A 233 -3.14 26.23 -9.07
CA GLY A 233 -2.19 27.25 -9.50
C GLY A 233 -1.19 27.53 -8.37
N GLU A 234 0.02 27.87 -8.77
CA GLU A 234 1.25 28.11 -8.01
C GLU A 234 1.15 29.31 -7.04
N ASP A 235 0.29 29.23 -6.03
CA ASP A 235 0.22 30.23 -4.95
C ASP A 235 -0.41 29.61 -3.69
N SER A 236 0.40 28.88 -2.93
CA SER A 236 0.04 28.16 -1.69
C SER A 236 0.04 29.06 -0.45
N ASN A 237 -0.19 30.38 -0.57
CA ASN A 237 -0.11 31.27 0.60
C ASN A 237 -1.05 32.50 0.59
N ARG A 238 -2.29 32.35 0.10
CA ARG A 238 -3.35 33.33 0.39
C ARG A 238 -4.56 32.62 1.00
N ASN A 239 -5.03 33.16 2.13
CA ASN A 239 -6.26 32.74 2.78
C ASN A 239 -7.40 32.70 1.75
N CYS A 240 -7.83 31.49 1.40
CA CYS A 240 -8.89 31.28 0.45
C CYS A 240 -10.25 31.59 1.10
N GLU A 241 -10.60 32.87 1.13
CA GLU A 241 -11.90 33.36 1.57
C GLU A 241 -12.93 33.16 0.45
N CYS A 242 -13.45 31.94 0.37
CA CYS A 242 -14.58 31.63 -0.50
C CYS A 242 -15.91 31.91 0.18
N ASN A 243 -16.75 32.71 -0.46
CA ASN A 243 -18.14 32.88 -0.04
C ASN A 243 -18.91 31.55 -0.08
N ILE A 244 -19.90 31.41 0.81
CA ILE A 244 -20.70 30.17 0.97
C ILE A 244 -21.38 29.75 -0.35
N ARG A 245 -21.77 30.73 -1.17
CA ARG A 245 -22.36 30.52 -2.50
C ARG A 245 -21.42 29.84 -3.48
N ASP A 246 -20.14 30.20 -3.47
CA ASP A 246 -19.13 29.62 -4.37
C ASP A 246 -18.57 28.30 -3.82
N LYS A 247 -18.64 28.14 -2.49
CA LYS A 247 -18.21 26.94 -1.79
C LYS A 247 -19.17 25.77 -1.98
N HIS A 248 -20.49 26.02 -1.89
CA HIS A 248 -21.55 25.02 -2.03
C HIS A 248 -22.75 25.59 -2.84
N PRO A 249 -22.61 25.74 -4.18
CA PRO A 249 -23.62 26.41 -5.00
C PRO A 249 -24.97 25.70 -4.96
N THR A 250 -25.00 24.37 -4.98
CA THR A 250 -26.23 23.58 -4.98
C THR A 250 -27.06 23.77 -3.73
N MET A 251 -26.43 23.74 -2.55
CA MET A 251 -27.10 23.93 -1.25
C MET A 251 -27.64 25.34 -1.08
N TYR A 252 -26.88 26.36 -1.53
CA TYR A 252 -27.31 27.74 -1.49
C TYR A 252 -28.56 27.97 -2.36
N PHE A 253 -28.54 27.48 -3.60
CA PHE A 253 -29.68 27.63 -4.52
C PHE A 253 -30.91 26.82 -4.08
N SER A 254 -30.73 25.59 -3.59
CA SER A 254 -31.86 24.79 -3.10
C SER A 254 -32.52 25.43 -1.87
N THR A 255 -31.73 25.96 -0.94
CA THR A 255 -32.25 26.66 0.24
C THR A 255 -33.01 27.93 -0.15
N LEU A 256 -32.49 28.70 -1.10
CA LEU A 256 -33.14 29.91 -1.62
C LEU A 256 -34.49 29.59 -2.29
N LEU A 257 -34.55 28.50 -3.06
CA LEU A 257 -35.78 28.03 -3.72
C LEU A 257 -36.86 27.66 -2.69
N PHE A 258 -36.51 26.87 -1.67
CA PHE A 258 -37.49 26.45 -0.65
C PHE A 258 -37.96 27.62 0.21
N LEU A 259 -37.09 28.58 0.52
CA LEU A 259 -37.48 29.82 1.17
C LEU A 259 -38.45 30.63 0.30
N ALA A 260 -38.25 30.70 -1.01
CA ALA A 260 -39.18 31.38 -1.92
C ALA A 260 -40.59 30.78 -1.88
N ILE A 261 -40.68 29.44 -1.89
CA ILE A 261 -41.94 28.71 -1.81
C ILE A 261 -42.62 28.95 -0.45
N MET A 262 -41.85 29.01 0.63
CA MET A 262 -42.36 29.32 1.97
C MET A 262 -42.95 30.73 2.03
N PHE A 263 -42.26 31.74 1.49
CA PHE A 263 -42.77 33.11 1.44
C PHE A 263 -44.01 33.26 0.55
N LEU A 264 -44.09 32.52 -0.56
CA LEU A 264 -45.33 32.43 -1.35
C LEU A 264 -46.48 31.85 -0.51
N GLY A 265 -46.21 30.80 0.27
CA GLY A 265 -47.19 30.23 1.20
C GLY A 265 -47.70 31.25 2.21
N PHE A 266 -46.82 32.04 2.82
CA PHE A 266 -47.20 33.13 3.73
C PHE A 266 -48.00 34.24 3.02
N GLY A 267 -47.60 34.63 1.81
CA GLY A 267 -48.31 35.64 1.02
C GLY A 267 -49.73 35.22 0.67
N LEU A 268 -49.92 33.98 0.21
CA LEU A 268 -51.24 33.42 -0.05
C LEU A 268 -52.07 33.26 1.23
N GLY A 269 -51.44 32.89 2.35
CA GLY A 269 -52.10 32.79 3.65
C GLY A 269 -52.64 34.13 4.16
N ALA A 270 -51.85 35.20 4.05
CA ALA A 270 -52.25 36.55 4.46
C ALA A 270 -53.38 37.13 3.60
N LEU A 271 -53.48 36.73 2.34
CA LEU A 271 -54.59 37.09 1.46
C LEU A 271 -55.88 36.33 1.82
N TYR A 272 -55.75 35.05 2.19
CA TYR A 272 -56.88 34.22 2.57
C TYR A 272 -57.55 34.69 3.88
N ASP A 273 -56.76 35.14 4.86
CA ASP A 273 -57.25 35.63 6.16
C ASP A 273 -58.06 36.94 6.05
N LYS A 274 -57.79 37.77 5.04
CA LYS A 274 -58.53 39.02 4.81
C LYS A 274 -59.89 38.83 4.13
N THR A 275 -60.16 37.67 3.53
CA THR A 275 -61.44 37.35 2.87
C THR A 275 -61.74 35.85 2.97
N PRO A 276 -62.45 35.40 4.02
CA PRO A 276 -62.56 33.97 4.35
C PRO A 276 -63.43 33.14 3.39
N ASN A 277 -64.18 33.76 2.48
CA ASN A 277 -65.07 33.08 1.52
C ASN A 277 -64.72 33.43 0.07
N ILE A 278 -63.53 33.06 -0.38
CA ILE A 278 -63.26 33.00 -1.81
C ILE A 278 -63.62 31.60 -2.29
N GLU A 279 -64.86 31.42 -2.76
CA GLU A 279 -65.11 30.39 -3.77
C GLU A 279 -64.18 30.66 -4.96
N LEU A 280 -63.71 29.61 -5.63
CA LEU A 280 -62.90 29.64 -6.85
C LEU A 280 -63.68 30.22 -8.06
N GLY A 281 -64.42 31.31 -7.85
CA GLY A 281 -65.08 32.10 -8.88
C GLY A 281 -64.09 33.12 -9.44
N PHE A 282 -63.99 33.17 -10.77
CA PHE A 282 -63.24 34.16 -11.54
C PHE A 282 -63.83 35.56 -11.35
N ASN A 283 -63.61 36.17 -10.19
CA ASN A 283 -64.06 37.53 -9.91
C ASN A 283 -62.88 38.50 -10.13
N GLN A 284 -63.10 39.58 -10.89
CA GLN A 284 -62.04 40.48 -11.37
C GLN A 284 -61.26 41.17 -10.22
N LYS A 285 -61.90 41.35 -9.07
CA LYS A 285 -61.27 41.87 -7.83
C LYS A 285 -60.36 40.85 -7.12
N VAL A 286 -60.65 39.56 -7.26
CA VAL A 286 -59.83 38.47 -6.72
C VAL A 286 -58.61 38.25 -7.62
N LEU A 287 -58.79 38.25 -8.94
CA LEU A 287 -57.70 38.12 -9.92
C LEU A 287 -56.67 39.26 -9.81
N THR A 288 -57.13 40.48 -9.49
CA THR A 288 -56.25 41.64 -9.25
C THR A 288 -55.47 41.55 -7.93
N ALA A 289 -56.06 41.00 -6.86
CA ALA A 289 -55.33 40.76 -5.61
C ALA A 289 -54.26 39.64 -5.75
N TYR A 290 -54.59 38.56 -6.45
CA TYR A 290 -53.64 37.46 -6.73
C TYR A 290 -52.50 37.89 -7.64
N SER A 291 -52.78 38.69 -8.68
CA SER A 291 -51.73 39.20 -9.58
C SER A 291 -50.76 40.12 -8.85
N VAL A 292 -51.21 40.95 -7.91
CA VAL A 292 -50.33 41.82 -7.11
C VAL A 292 -49.40 41.02 -6.18
N SER A 293 -49.83 39.89 -5.62
CA SER A 293 -48.95 39.01 -4.81
C SER A 293 -48.05 38.10 -5.65
N LEU A 294 -48.40 37.81 -6.91
CA LEU A 294 -47.56 37.05 -7.83
C LEU A 294 -46.43 37.90 -8.42
N ILE A 295 -46.56 39.23 -8.50
CA ILE A 295 -45.50 40.13 -9.00
C ILE A 295 -44.19 40.04 -8.20
N PRO A 296 -44.17 40.14 -6.86
CA PRO A 296 -42.92 39.98 -6.10
C PRO A 296 -42.36 38.55 -6.22
N PHE A 297 -43.22 37.54 -6.37
CA PHE A 297 -42.79 36.14 -6.54
C PHE A 297 -42.18 35.87 -7.92
N THR A 298 -42.75 36.42 -8.99
CA THR A 298 -42.21 36.31 -10.35
C THR A 298 -40.91 37.11 -10.47
N ILE A 299 -40.81 38.29 -9.85
CA ILE A 299 -39.56 39.04 -9.74
C ILE A 299 -38.50 38.21 -9.00
N PHE A 300 -38.86 37.57 -7.89
CA PHE A 300 -37.94 36.71 -7.14
C PHE A 300 -37.47 35.50 -7.96
N ILE A 301 -38.37 34.83 -8.70
CA ILE A 301 -38.01 33.73 -9.61
C ILE A 301 -37.12 34.23 -10.76
N VAL A 302 -37.40 35.39 -11.35
CA VAL A 302 -36.57 35.96 -12.41
C VAL A 302 -35.17 36.32 -11.89
N ILE A 303 -35.05 36.83 -10.66
CA ILE A 303 -33.76 37.04 -10.01
C ILE A 303 -33.04 35.70 -9.78
N ILE A 304 -33.73 34.66 -9.33
CA ILE A 304 -33.13 33.32 -9.17
C ILE A 304 -32.66 32.75 -10.52
N CYS A 305 -33.48 32.84 -11.56
CA CYS A 305 -33.17 32.33 -12.90
C CYS A 305 -32.02 33.09 -13.57
N THR A 306 -31.97 34.42 -13.45
CA THR A 306 -30.86 35.24 -13.99
C THR A 306 -29.54 34.95 -13.28
N VAL A 307 -29.58 34.77 -11.96
CA VAL A 307 -28.42 34.38 -11.15
C VAL A 307 -27.96 32.95 -11.48
N TYR A 308 -28.90 32.01 -11.66
CA TYR A 308 -28.60 30.62 -12.04
C TYR A 308 -27.99 30.53 -13.45
N MET A 309 -28.56 31.25 -14.43
CA MET A 309 -28.01 31.37 -15.78
C MET A 309 -26.62 32.01 -15.80
N GLY A 310 -26.37 33.01 -14.93
CA GLY A 310 -25.06 33.64 -14.77
C GLY A 310 -23.99 32.65 -14.29
N VAL A 311 -24.33 31.82 -13.29
CA VAL A 311 -23.42 30.78 -12.78
C VAL A 311 -23.21 29.64 -13.79
N TYR A 312 -24.27 29.20 -14.47
CA TYR A 312 -24.18 28.17 -15.53
C TYR A 312 -23.30 28.63 -16.71
N LYS A 313 -23.38 29.91 -17.07
CA LYS A 313 -22.52 30.52 -18.10
C LYS A 313 -21.06 30.54 -17.65
N GLN A 314 -20.80 30.85 -16.37
CA GLN A 314 -19.46 30.85 -15.79
C GLN A 314 -18.84 29.43 -15.75
N SER A 315 -19.63 28.39 -15.48
CA SER A 315 -19.16 27.00 -15.53
C SER A 315 -18.85 26.51 -16.94
N ARG A 316 -19.65 26.86 -17.96
CA ARG A 316 -19.38 26.50 -19.38
C ARG A 316 -18.14 27.18 -19.95
N ILE A 317 -17.90 28.44 -19.61
CA ILE A 317 -16.70 29.18 -20.06
C ILE A 317 -15.44 28.50 -19.52
N LEU A 318 -15.48 27.98 -18.28
CA LEU A 318 -14.36 27.24 -17.67
C LEU A 318 -14.07 25.89 -18.35
N GLU A 319 -15.08 25.18 -18.84
CA GLU A 319 -14.88 23.97 -19.65
C GLU A 319 -14.21 24.28 -21.01
N TYR A 320 -14.60 25.39 -21.64
CA TYR A 320 -14.00 25.86 -22.89
C TYR A 320 -12.52 26.23 -22.73
N PHE A 321 -12.12 26.86 -21.62
CA PHE A 321 -10.70 27.12 -21.34
C PHE A 321 -9.91 25.84 -21.00
N LYS A 322 -10.56 24.82 -20.41
CA LYS A 322 -9.93 23.53 -20.09
C LYS A 322 -9.64 22.69 -21.34
N SER A 323 -10.48 22.79 -22.37
CA SER A 323 -10.25 22.11 -23.66
C SER A 323 -9.16 22.80 -24.51
N LYS A 324 -9.03 24.14 -24.41
CA LYS A 324 -8.03 24.91 -25.15
C LYS A 324 -6.61 24.81 -24.59
N LYS A 325 -6.45 24.52 -23.29
CA LYS A 325 -5.13 24.29 -22.64
C LYS A 325 -4.57 22.87 -22.87
N LYS A 326 -5.35 21.97 -23.49
CA LYS A 326 -4.96 20.58 -23.81
C LYS A 326 -4.52 20.37 -25.28
N ARG A 327 -4.53 21.43 -26.10
CA ARG A 327 -3.92 21.49 -27.43
C ARG A 327 -2.65 22.32 -27.35
#